data_AF-A0A427DYI4-F1
#
_entry.id   AF-A0A427DYI4-F1
#
_cell.length_a   1.000
_cell.length_b   1.000
_cell.length_c   1.000
_cell.angle_alpha   90.00
_cell.angle_beta   90.00
_cell.angle_gamma   90.00
#
_symmetry.space_group_name_H-M   'P 1'
#
loop_
_entity.id
_entity.type
_entity.pdbx_description
1 polymer ?
#
loop_
_entity_poly.entity_id
_entity_poly.type
_entity_poly.pdbx_seq_one_letter_code
_entity_poly.pdbx_strand_id
1 'polypeptide(L)'
;MKYKPFSLRPREIEFNQRRATAFERKQQREAQALPLFADQIREQQHDWETEKERRQSRDDATLLSWRAQQAKLWRKARAMYFALPAQSRAECKRDWERVFRAAWTPTNLIYLVEKYNGIGAQREAKMAEDRRQMEARIRARLEAQPALM
;
A
#
# COMPACT_ATOMS: atom_id res chain seq x y z
N MET A 1 12.30 19.43 10.35
CA MET A 1 12.58 18.18 9.62
C MET A 1 12.18 18.37 8.17
N LYS A 2 12.96 17.88 7.22
CA LYS A 2 12.59 17.90 5.80
C LYS A 2 11.57 16.80 5.49
N TYR A 3 10.74 17.01 4.48
CA TYR A 3 9.67 16.09 4.06
C TYR A 3 9.70 15.93 2.54
N LYS A 4 9.36 14.74 2.05
CA LYS A 4 9.21 14.54 0.60
C LYS A 4 7.87 15.14 0.16
N PRO A 5 7.86 16.04 -0.84
CA PRO A 5 6.61 16.57 -1.37
C PRO A 5 5.79 15.45 -2.01
N PHE A 6 4.48 15.65 -2.04
CA PHE A 6 3.56 14.73 -2.66
C PHE A 6 3.81 14.69 -4.18
N SER A 7 4.21 13.53 -4.70
CA SER A 7 4.66 13.38 -6.10
C SER A 7 3.51 13.19 -7.09
N LEU A 8 2.40 12.60 -6.66
CA LEU A 8 1.23 12.44 -7.52
C LEU A 8 0.46 13.76 -7.60
N ARG A 9 -0.10 14.10 -8.75
CA ARG A 9 -0.99 15.27 -8.86
C ARG A 9 -2.29 14.82 -9.51
N PRO A 10 -3.42 15.48 -9.18
CA PRO A 10 -4.63 15.28 -9.96
C PRO A 10 -4.28 15.50 -11.42
N ARG A 11 -4.70 14.55 -12.25
CA ARG A 11 -4.42 14.57 -13.68
C ARG A 11 -5.63 14.01 -14.39
N GLU A 12 -5.89 14.55 -15.57
CA GLU A 12 -6.87 13.96 -16.46
C GLU A 12 -6.30 12.68 -17.06
N ILE A 13 -7.13 11.65 -17.12
CA ILE A 13 -6.80 10.40 -17.77
C ILE A 13 -6.89 10.63 -19.27
N GLU A 14 -5.77 10.40 -19.96
CA GLU A 14 -5.78 10.36 -21.42
C GLU A 14 -6.52 9.10 -21.91
N PHE A 15 -7.59 9.32 -22.67
CA PHE A 15 -8.37 8.28 -23.31
C PHE A 15 -8.08 8.25 -24.80
N ASN A 16 -7.81 7.06 -25.35
CA ASN A 16 -7.47 6.87 -26.76
C ASN A 16 -8.28 5.72 -27.36
N GLN A 17 -8.18 5.58 -28.69
CA GLN A 17 -8.94 4.56 -29.43
C GLN A 17 -8.69 3.15 -28.91
N ARG A 18 -7.44 2.84 -28.53
CA ARG A 18 -7.09 1.53 -27.97
C ARG A 18 -7.89 1.22 -26.70
N ARG A 19 -8.14 2.21 -25.84
CA ARG A 19 -8.94 2.06 -24.63
C ARG A 19 -10.43 1.92 -24.93
N ALA A 20 -10.95 2.66 -25.91
CA ALA A 20 -12.34 2.52 -26.37
C ALA A 20 -12.59 1.09 -26.89
N THR A 21 -11.76 0.58 -27.79
CA THR A 21 -11.88 -0.79 -28.31
C THR A 21 -11.66 -1.87 -27.23
N ALA A 22 -10.88 -1.58 -26.19
CA ALA A 22 -10.74 -2.50 -25.05
C ALA A 22 -12.01 -2.55 -24.20
N PHE A 23 -12.71 -1.41 -24.05
CA PHE A 23 -13.99 -1.32 -23.36
C PHE A 23 -15.10 -2.07 -24.11
N GLU A 24 -15.21 -1.87 -25.43
CA GLU A 24 -16.15 -2.62 -26.28
C GLU A 24 -15.93 -4.13 -26.17
N ARG A 25 -14.68 -4.60 -26.29
CA ARG A 25 -14.34 -6.02 -26.12
C ARG A 25 -14.62 -6.55 -24.72
N LYS A 26 -14.57 -5.69 -23.69
CA LYS A 26 -14.97 -6.07 -22.34
C LYS A 26 -16.49 -6.27 -22.29
N GLN A 27 -17.26 -5.31 -22.78
CA GLN A 27 -18.73 -5.39 -22.81
C GLN A 27 -19.24 -6.58 -23.63
N GLN A 28 -18.62 -6.83 -24.79
CA GLN A 28 -18.93 -7.99 -25.62
C GLN A 28 -18.69 -9.30 -24.88
N ARG A 29 -17.55 -9.42 -24.17
CA ARG A 29 -17.25 -10.61 -23.36
C ARG A 29 -18.25 -10.81 -22.22
N GLU A 30 -18.68 -9.73 -21.57
CA GLU A 30 -19.68 -9.80 -20.51
C GLU A 30 -21.04 -10.29 -21.04
N ALA A 31 -21.50 -9.79 -22.19
CA ALA A 31 -22.74 -10.25 -22.82
C ALA A 31 -22.64 -11.71 -23.30
N GLN A 32 -21.49 -12.11 -23.86
CA GLN A 32 -21.26 -13.47 -24.35
C GLN A 32 -21.08 -14.50 -23.23
N ALA A 33 -20.70 -14.07 -22.02
CA ALA A 33 -20.59 -14.96 -20.88
C ALA A 33 -21.94 -15.54 -20.45
N LEU A 34 -23.04 -14.81 -20.71
CA LEU A 34 -24.41 -15.22 -20.39
C LEU A 34 -25.31 -14.99 -21.62
N PRO A 35 -25.22 -15.83 -22.67
CA PRO A 35 -25.90 -15.58 -23.95
C PRO A 35 -27.41 -15.44 -23.85
N LEU A 36 -28.06 -16.19 -22.95
CA LEU A 36 -29.52 -16.13 -22.73
C LEU A 36 -29.99 -14.78 -22.17
N PHE A 37 -29.08 -14.01 -21.57
CA PHE A 37 -29.35 -12.70 -20.97
C PHE A 37 -28.60 -11.59 -21.72
N ALA A 38 -28.06 -11.86 -22.91
CA ALA A 38 -27.15 -10.95 -23.60
C ALA A 38 -27.79 -9.58 -23.89
N ASP A 39 -29.07 -9.55 -24.29
CA ASP A 39 -29.79 -8.31 -24.59
C ASP A 39 -30.01 -7.49 -23.31
N GLN A 40 -30.44 -8.15 -22.22
CA GLN A 40 -30.63 -7.50 -20.91
C GLN A 40 -29.30 -7.00 -20.32
N ILE A 41 -28.19 -7.71 -20.56
CA ILE A 41 -26.86 -7.26 -20.16
C ILE A 41 -26.44 -6.02 -20.94
N ARG A 42 -26.69 -5.98 -22.26
CA ARG A 42 -26.40 -4.82 -23.09
C ARG A 42 -27.23 -3.60 -22.69
N GLU A 43 -28.49 -3.79 -22.31
CA GLU A 43 -29.34 -2.70 -21.80
C GLU A 43 -28.80 -2.08 -20.50
N GLN A 44 -28.13 -2.87 -19.66
CA GLN A 44 -27.53 -2.41 -18.41
C GLN A 44 -26.12 -1.82 -18.58
N GLN A 45 -25.48 -2.06 -19.73
CA GLN A 45 -24.14 -1.58 -20.02
C GLN A 45 -24.15 -0.07 -20.31
N HIS A 46 -23.26 0.66 -19.66
CA HIS A 46 -23.12 2.10 -19.85
C HIS A 46 -22.29 2.44 -21.08
N ASP A 47 -22.45 3.67 -21.59
CA ASP A 47 -21.69 4.16 -22.74
C ASP A 47 -20.23 4.48 -22.41
N TRP A 48 -19.47 4.81 -23.46
CA TRP A 48 -18.05 5.13 -23.33
C TRP A 48 -17.78 6.43 -22.57
N GLU A 49 -18.63 7.45 -22.71
CA GLU A 49 -18.48 8.73 -22.00
C GLU A 49 -18.62 8.52 -20.49
N THR A 50 -19.65 7.79 -20.08
CA THR A 50 -19.91 7.39 -18.69
C THR A 50 -18.75 6.56 -18.13
N GLU A 51 -18.13 5.68 -18.93
CA GLU A 51 -16.96 4.92 -18.49
C GLU A 51 -15.76 5.84 -18.24
N LYS A 52 -15.52 6.84 -19.09
CA LYS A 52 -14.43 7.80 -18.90
C LYS A 52 -14.60 8.57 -17.59
N GLU A 53 -15.81 9.07 -17.32
CA GLU A 53 -16.14 9.76 -16.07
C GLU A 53 -15.93 8.85 -14.86
N ARG A 54 -16.43 7.61 -14.92
CA ARG A 54 -16.23 6.62 -13.84
C ARG A 54 -14.76 6.32 -13.60
N ARG A 55 -13.95 6.22 -14.65
CA ARG A 55 -12.50 5.99 -14.54
C ARG A 55 -11.79 7.17 -13.91
N GLN A 56 -12.13 8.39 -14.34
CA GLN A 56 -11.56 9.62 -13.79
C GLN A 56 -11.91 9.74 -12.30
N SER A 57 -13.19 9.62 -11.95
CA SER A 57 -13.68 9.66 -10.58
C SER A 57 -12.98 8.64 -9.67
N ARG A 58 -12.74 7.41 -10.18
CA ARG A 58 -12.00 6.38 -9.44
C ARG A 58 -10.52 6.74 -9.24
N ASP A 59 -9.85 7.32 -10.24
CA ASP A 59 -8.45 7.76 -10.13
C ASP A 59 -8.33 8.90 -9.10
N ASP A 60 -9.23 9.87 -9.16
CA ASP A 60 -9.32 10.99 -8.22
C ASP A 60 -9.56 10.49 -6.78
N ALA A 61 -10.53 9.59 -6.59
CA ALA A 61 -10.82 8.98 -5.30
C ALA A 61 -9.61 8.19 -4.76
N THR A 62 -8.91 7.46 -5.62
CA THR A 62 -7.69 6.72 -5.26
C THR A 62 -6.59 7.68 -4.80
N LEU A 63 -6.39 8.78 -5.52
CA LEU A 63 -5.41 9.81 -5.17
C LEU A 63 -5.75 10.49 -3.84
N LEU A 64 -7.01 10.82 -3.60
CA LEU A 64 -7.49 11.40 -2.34
C LEU A 64 -7.29 10.43 -1.17
N SER A 65 -7.67 9.16 -1.35
CA SER A 65 -7.44 8.10 -0.36
C SER A 65 -5.96 7.95 -0.03
N TRP A 66 -5.08 7.95 -1.05
CA TRP A 66 -3.65 7.90 -0.86
C TRP A 66 -3.10 9.13 -0.12
N ARG A 67 -3.59 10.34 -0.43
CA ARG A 67 -3.26 11.57 0.33
C ARG A 67 -3.66 11.45 1.80
N ALA A 68 -4.88 10.98 2.07
CA ALA A 68 -5.38 10.81 3.42
C ALA A 68 -4.54 9.79 4.21
N GLN A 69 -4.19 8.66 3.59
CA GLN A 69 -3.31 7.64 4.15
C GLN A 69 -1.92 8.22 4.48
N GLN A 70 -1.30 8.94 3.54
CA GLN A 70 0.01 9.59 3.75
C GLN A 70 -0.05 10.61 4.91
N ALA A 71 -1.09 11.44 4.96
CA ALA A 71 -1.28 12.41 6.04
C ALA A 71 -1.48 11.73 7.40
N LYS A 72 -2.22 10.62 7.46
CA LYS A 72 -2.38 9.79 8.67
C LYS A 72 -1.04 9.24 9.13
N LEU A 73 -0.22 8.70 8.23
CA LEU A 73 1.11 8.17 8.56
C LEU A 73 2.05 9.27 9.04
N TRP A 74 2.05 10.45 8.41
CA TRP A 74 2.84 11.60 8.89
C TRP A 74 2.43 12.04 10.29
N ARG A 75 1.12 12.13 10.57
CA ARG A 75 0.62 12.46 11.91
C ARG A 75 1.08 11.43 12.94
N LYS A 76 0.99 10.14 12.63
CA LYS A 76 1.50 9.05 13.47
C LYS A 76 3.00 9.20 13.74
N ALA A 77 3.80 9.34 12.68
CA ALA A 77 5.26 9.48 12.77
C ALA A 77 5.66 10.65 13.68
N ARG A 78 5.01 11.80 13.48
CA ARG A 78 5.26 13.01 14.28
C ARG A 78 4.85 12.82 15.74
N ALA A 79 3.69 12.22 16.01
CA ALA A 79 3.25 11.93 17.38
C ALA A 79 4.29 11.06 18.11
N MET A 80 4.77 9.99 17.47
CA MET A 80 5.81 9.12 18.02
C MET A 80 7.12 9.88 18.25
N TYR A 81 7.55 10.70 17.28
CA TYR A 81 8.77 11.50 17.39
C TYR A 81 8.73 12.50 18.55
N PHE A 82 7.61 13.21 18.72
CA PHE A 82 7.45 14.18 19.80
C PHE A 82 7.26 13.54 21.18
N ALA A 83 6.87 12.26 21.25
CA ALA A 83 6.84 11.50 22.49
C ALA A 83 8.25 11.08 22.98
N LEU A 84 9.27 11.13 22.13
CA LEU A 84 10.64 10.79 22.52
C LEU A 84 11.20 11.80 23.56
N PRO A 85 12.05 11.36 24.51
CA PRO A 85 12.84 12.25 25.35
C PRO A 85 13.68 13.23 24.52
N ALA A 86 13.98 14.40 25.07
CA ALA A 86 14.62 15.50 24.33
C ALA A 86 15.95 15.09 23.67
N GLN A 87 16.79 14.31 24.38
CA GLN A 87 18.06 13.82 23.86
C GLN A 87 17.87 12.85 22.69
N SER A 88 17.05 11.80 22.87
CA SER A 88 16.76 10.82 21.82
C SER A 88 16.11 11.46 20.60
N ARG A 89 15.28 12.49 20.82
CA ARG A 89 14.66 13.28 19.76
C ARG A 89 15.70 14.06 18.94
N ALA A 90 16.69 14.66 19.60
CA ALA A 90 17.78 15.38 18.93
C ALA A 90 18.65 14.43 18.08
N GLU A 91 18.98 13.26 18.62
CA GLU A 91 19.71 12.21 17.88
C GLU A 91 18.90 11.70 16.69
N CYS A 92 17.61 11.39 16.89
CA CYS A 92 16.71 10.98 15.83
C CYS A 92 16.64 12.03 14.70
N LYS A 93 16.59 13.33 15.04
CA LYS A 93 16.60 14.40 14.05
C LYS A 93 17.92 14.43 13.27
N ARG A 94 19.06 14.28 13.94
CA ARG A 94 20.37 14.23 13.29
C ARG A 94 20.43 13.07 12.29
N ASP A 95 20.00 11.89 12.70
CA ASP A 95 20.00 10.70 11.85
C ASP A 95 19.02 10.85 10.67
N TRP A 96 17.86 11.48 10.89
CA TRP A 96 16.91 11.83 9.82
C TRP A 96 17.53 12.71 8.74
N GLU A 97 18.30 13.72 9.15
CA GLU A 97 18.90 14.69 8.23
C GLU A 97 20.15 14.15 7.53
N ARG A 98 20.88 13.21 8.15
CA ARG A 98 22.13 12.65 7.61
C ARG A 98 21.92 11.34 6.86
N VAL A 99 21.29 10.35 7.50
CA VAL A 99 21.16 8.97 6.99
C VAL A 99 20.03 8.86 5.97
N PHE A 100 18.87 9.45 6.25
CA PHE A 100 17.68 9.35 5.40
C PHE A 100 17.57 10.48 4.37
N ARG A 101 18.71 11.05 3.94
CA ARG A 101 18.75 12.10 2.93
C ARG A 101 18.02 11.64 1.66
N ALA A 102 17.13 12.48 1.14
CA ALA A 102 16.26 12.22 -0.02
C ALA A 102 15.22 11.09 0.15
N ALA A 103 15.23 10.37 1.28
CA ALA A 103 14.30 9.31 1.62
C ALA A 103 13.29 9.76 2.69
N TRP A 104 12.81 11.01 2.60
CA TRP A 104 11.96 11.66 3.61
C TRP A 104 10.49 11.22 3.54
N THR A 105 10.23 9.94 3.66
CA THR A 105 8.89 9.34 3.67
C THR A 105 8.40 9.14 5.12
N PRO A 106 7.08 9.11 5.37
CA PRO A 106 6.58 8.91 6.71
C PRO A 106 6.96 7.53 7.27
N THR A 107 7.01 6.50 6.42
CA THR A 107 7.41 5.14 6.82
C THR A 107 8.84 5.10 7.33
N ASN A 108 9.77 5.80 6.66
CA ASN A 108 11.16 5.88 7.11
C ASN A 108 11.29 6.65 8.42
N LEU A 109 10.51 7.72 8.61
CA LEU A 109 10.49 8.42 9.89
C LEU A 109 9.94 7.53 11.01
N ILE A 110 8.86 6.76 10.76
CA ILE A 110 8.33 5.80 11.73
C ILE A 110 9.40 4.78 12.09
N TYR A 111 10.04 4.14 11.09
CA TYR A 111 11.11 3.19 11.31
C TYR A 111 12.24 3.77 12.16
N LEU A 112 12.68 5.00 11.83
CA LEU A 112 13.73 5.67 12.59
C LEU A 112 13.31 5.94 14.03
N VAL A 113 12.12 6.48 14.25
CA VAL A 113 11.61 6.75 15.61
C VAL A 113 11.45 5.47 16.42
N GLU A 114 11.06 4.37 15.78
CA GLU A 114 10.91 3.05 16.41
C GLU A 114 12.23 2.49 16.93
N LYS A 115 13.37 2.88 16.35
CA LYS A 115 14.70 2.58 16.89
C LYS A 115 14.95 3.29 18.22
N TYR A 116 14.44 4.51 18.40
CA TYR A 116 14.67 5.32 19.60
C TYR A 116 13.66 5.11 20.72
N ASN A 117 12.46 4.61 20.42
CA ASN A 117 11.44 4.32 21.43
C ASN A 117 11.41 2.85 21.88
N GLY A 118 12.29 2.00 21.35
CA GLY A 118 12.39 0.58 21.69
C GLY A 118 11.35 -0.34 21.03
N ILE A 119 10.33 0.20 20.34
CA ILE A 119 9.30 -0.59 19.65
C ILE A 119 9.92 -1.44 18.54
N GLY A 120 10.95 -0.94 17.84
CA GLY A 120 11.67 -1.69 16.82
C GLY A 120 12.27 -2.97 17.39
N ALA A 121 13.01 -2.86 18.50
CA ALA A 121 13.62 -4.00 19.18
C ALA A 121 12.57 -5.00 19.68
N GLN A 122 11.44 -4.54 20.22
CA GLN A 122 10.33 -5.41 20.64
C GLN A 122 9.76 -6.20 19.46
N ARG A 123 9.60 -5.57 18.29
CA ARG A 123 9.11 -6.22 17.08
C ARG A 123 10.08 -7.27 16.57
N GLU A 124 11.37 -6.97 16.55
CA GLU A 124 12.41 -7.91 16.14
C GLU A 124 12.48 -9.13 17.07
N ALA A 125 12.41 -8.90 18.39
CA ALA A 125 12.35 -9.96 19.38
C ALA A 125 11.14 -10.89 19.15
N LYS A 126 9.96 -10.31 18.91
CA LYS A 126 8.76 -11.08 18.58
C LYS A 126 8.92 -11.88 17.28
N MET A 127 9.44 -11.27 16.22
CA MET A 127 9.67 -11.97 14.94
C MET A 127 10.68 -13.12 15.07
N ALA A 128 11.71 -12.96 15.89
CA ALA A 128 12.66 -14.02 16.19
C ALA A 128 12.02 -15.17 16.97
N GLU A 129 11.13 -14.86 17.91
CA GLU A 129 10.34 -15.86 18.63
C GLU A 129 9.39 -16.63 17.70
N ASP A 130 8.59 -15.92 16.91
CA ASP A 130 7.65 -16.53 15.96
C ASP A 130 8.39 -17.44 14.96
N ARG A 131 9.60 -17.03 14.51
CA ARG A 131 10.47 -17.84 13.64
C ARG A 131 10.95 -19.12 14.33
N ARG A 132 11.44 -19.04 15.58
CA ARG A 132 11.86 -20.22 16.35
C ARG A 132 10.72 -21.21 16.53
N GLN A 133 9.51 -20.72 16.82
CA GLN A 133 8.32 -21.57 16.92
C GLN A 133 8.00 -22.25 15.58
N MET A 134 8.09 -21.52 14.47
CA MET A 134 7.87 -22.09 13.14
C MET A 134 8.90 -23.17 12.79
N GLU A 135 10.19 -22.92 13.04
CA GLU A 135 11.26 -23.90 12.83
C GLU A 135 11.07 -25.16 13.67
N ALA A 136 10.69 -25.01 14.94
CA ALA A 136 10.36 -26.14 15.81
C ALA A 136 9.19 -26.97 15.26
N ARG A 137 8.13 -26.32 14.75
CA ARG A 137 6.98 -27.01 14.12
C ARG A 137 7.38 -27.76 12.85
N ILE A 138 8.22 -27.15 12.01
CA ILE A 138 8.74 -27.79 10.79
C ILE A 138 9.58 -29.01 11.16
N ARG A 139 10.50 -28.85 12.11
CA ARG A 139 11.38 -29.93 12.58
C ARG A 139 10.58 -31.10 13.16
N ALA A 140 9.63 -30.84 14.04
CA ALA A 140 8.76 -31.88 14.60
C ALA A 140 7.97 -32.62 13.51
N ARG A 141 7.53 -31.92 12.46
CA ARG A 141 6.84 -32.55 11.32
C ARG A 141 7.76 -33.41 10.46
N LEU A 142 9.01 -33.00 10.27
CA LEU A 142 10.03 -33.79 9.55
C LEU A 142 10.42 -35.04 10.33
N GLU A 143 10.60 -34.93 11.64
CA GLU A 143 10.94 -36.07 12.52
C GLU A 143 9.79 -37.08 12.63
N ALA A 144 8.53 -36.64 12.48
CA ALA A 144 7.35 -37.51 12.49
C ALA A 144 7.01 -38.12 11.11
N GLN A 145 7.73 -37.79 10.03
CA GLN A 145 7.54 -38.45 8.74
C GLN A 145 8.23 -39.82 8.78
N PRO A 146 7.50 -40.93 8.57
CA PRO A 146 8.13 -42.23 8.40
C PRO A 146 9.02 -42.19 7.15
N ALA A 147 10.23 -42.71 7.26
CA ALA A 147 11.12 -42.89 6.12
C ALA A 147 10.37 -43.69 5.04
N LEU A 148 10.20 -43.10 3.86
CA LEU A 148 9.72 -43.83 2.68
C LEU A 148 10.70 -44.98 2.43
N MET A 149 10.29 -46.21 2.76
CA MET A 149 10.91 -47.44 2.28
C MET A 149 10.47 -47.69 0.83
#